data_AF-A0A1Q5T1Y7-F1
#
_entry.id   AF-A0A1Q5T1Y7-F1
#
_cell.length_a   1.000
_cell.length_b   1.000
_cell.length_c   1.000
_cell.angle_alpha   90.00
_cell.angle_beta   90.00
_cell.angle_gamma   90.00
#
_symmetry.space_group_name_H-M   'P 1'
#
loop_
_entity.id
_entity.type
_entity.pdbx_description
1 polymer ?
#
loop_
_entity_poly.entity_id
_entity_poly.type
_entity_poly.pdbx_seq_one_letter_code
_entity_poly.pdbx_strand_id
1 'polypeptide(L)' 'MPKSADFDEIRMAKAFAAVMSQKKPNIAKTAREFGVTYSTLAARVKKAKSPIIPKESNRSTLRLYQEKALIN' A
#
# COMPACT_ATOMS: atom_id res chain seq x y z
N MET A 1 21.44 -13.19 17.38
CA MET A 1 21.53 -12.66 16.00
C MET A 1 20.91 -11.28 15.98
N PRO A 2 21.64 -10.21 15.60
CA PRO A 2 21.00 -8.92 15.40
C PRO A 2 20.13 -9.03 14.13
N LYS A 3 18.87 -8.64 14.23
CA LYS A 3 17.91 -8.68 13.12
C LYS A 3 18.37 -7.64 12.08
N SER A 4 18.91 -8.09 10.95
CA SER A 4 19.32 -7.24 9.83
C SER A 4 18.15 -6.55 9.10
N ALA A 5 16.94 -6.62 9.65
CA ALA A 5 15.71 -6.14 9.02
C ALA A 5 15.70 -4.62 8.83
N ASP A 6 16.29 -3.86 9.76
CA ASP A 6 16.26 -2.39 9.72
C ASP A 6 16.97 -1.83 8.49
N PHE A 7 18.03 -2.51 8.04
CA PHE A 7 18.80 -2.10 6.87
C PHE A 7 18.04 -2.34 5.56
N ASP A 8 17.29 -3.43 5.49
CA ASP A 8 16.46 -3.77 4.35
C ASP A 8 15.29 -2.78 4.20
N GLU A 9 14.71 -2.31 5.31
CA GLU A 9 13.64 -1.32 5.27
C GLU A 9 14.10 0.06 4.80
N ILE A 10 15.27 0.53 5.25
CA ILE A 10 15.84 1.82 4.79
C ILE A 10 16.11 1.78 3.28
N ARG A 11 16.69 0.68 2.77
CA ARG A 11 16.94 0.50 1.33
C ARG A 11 15.63 0.43 0.56
N MET A 12 14.64 -0.28 1.08
CA MET A 12 13.31 -0.40 0.48
C MET A 12 12.59 0.96 0.43
N ALA A 13 12.70 1.79 1.45
CA ALA A 13 12.11 3.13 1.48
C ALA A 13 12.74 4.04 0.41
N LYS A 14 14.07 4.01 0.27
CA LYS A 14 14.79 4.76 -0.77
C LYS A 14 14.42 4.28 -2.18
N ALA A 15 14.36 2.96 -2.40
CA ALA A 15 13.93 2.37 -3.67
C ALA A 15 12.49 2.76 -4.02
N PHE A 16 11.60 2.72 -3.04
CA PHE A 16 10.20 3.12 -3.22
C PHE A 16 10.07 4.60 -3.61
N ALA A 17 10.76 5.50 -2.92
CA ALA A 17 10.77 6.93 -3.25
C ALA A 17 11.29 7.19 -4.67
N ALA A 18 12.38 6.51 -5.06
CA ALA A 18 12.97 6.62 -6.39
C ALA A 18 12.05 6.09 -7.51
N VAL A 19 11.25 5.05 -7.23
CA VAL A 19 10.24 4.55 -8.16
C VAL A 19 9.07 5.53 -8.29
N MET A 20 8.60 6.09 -7.18
CA MET A 20 7.43 6.98 -7.17
C MET A 20 7.71 8.34 -7.83
N SER A 21 8.97 8.80 -7.86
CA SER A 21 9.36 10.04 -8.54
C SER A 21 9.45 9.91 -10.08
N GLN A 22 9.46 8.69 -10.62
CA GLN A 22 9.59 8.45 -12.05
C GLN A 22 8.22 8.47 -12.76
N LYS A 23 8.10 9.24 -13.85
CA LYS A 23 6.90 9.26 -14.71
C LYS A 23 6.60 7.90 -15.35
N LYS A 24 7.65 7.16 -15.74
CA LYS A 24 7.57 5.77 -16.25
C LYS A 24 8.53 4.90 -15.42
N PRO A 25 8.07 4.34 -14.29
CA PRO A 25 8.96 3.66 -13.36
C PRO A 25 9.49 2.35 -13.92
N ASN A 26 10.82 2.19 -13.93
CA ASN A 26 11.45 0.90 -14.17
C ASN A 26 11.81 0.22 -12.83
N ILE A 27 10.81 -0.47 -12.27
CA ILE A 27 10.91 -1.11 -10.95
C ILE A 27 12.04 -2.15 -10.90
N ALA A 28 12.30 -2.87 -12.00
CA ALA A 28 13.35 -3.88 -12.06
C ALA A 28 14.76 -3.25 -11.96
N LYS A 29 14.97 -2.12 -12.65
CA LYS A 29 16.23 -1.37 -12.57
C LYS A 29 16.45 -0.84 -11.15
N THR A 30 15.45 -0.19 -10.57
CA THR A 30 15.55 0.36 -9.22
C THR A 30 15.71 -0.73 -8.16
N ALA A 31 15.07 -1.89 -8.31
CA ALA A 31 15.27 -3.01 -7.40
C ALA A 31 16.75 -3.48 -7.37
N ARG A 32 17.39 -3.56 -8.55
CA ARG A 32 18.81 -3.91 -8.67
C ARG A 32 19.74 -2.85 -8.08
N GLU A 33 19.48 -1.56 -8.37
CA GLU A 33 20.28 -0.44 -7.88
C GLU A 33 20.31 -0.35 -6.34
N PHE A 34 19.17 -0.61 -5.70
CA PHE A 34 19.04 -0.53 -4.24
C PHE A 34 19.24 -1.87 -3.53
N GLY A 35 19.47 -2.96 -4.27
CA GLY A 35 19.65 -4.30 -3.71
C GLY A 35 18.42 -4.84 -2.98
N VAL A 36 17.22 -4.53 -3.48
CA VAL A 36 15.94 -4.92 -2.86
C VAL A 36 15.18 -5.91 -3.73
N THR A 37 14.34 -6.73 -3.10
CA THR A 37 13.52 -7.72 -3.82
C THR A 37 12.49 -7.03 -4.71
N TYR A 38 12.52 -7.37 -6.01
CA TYR A 38 11.59 -6.81 -7.01
C TYR A 38 10.13 -7.02 -6.64
N SER A 39 9.74 -8.24 -6.23
CA SER A 39 8.35 -8.57 -5.90
C SER A 39 7.81 -7.71 -4.76
N THR A 40 8.61 -7.50 -3.72
CA THR A 40 8.28 -6.66 -2.58
C THR A 40 8.12 -5.20 -2.98
N LEU A 41 9.06 -4.66 -3.76
CA LEU A 41 9.01 -3.29 -4.26
C LEU A 41 7.78 -3.06 -5.16
N ALA A 42 7.53 -3.96 -6.11
CA ALA A 42 6.39 -3.90 -7.01
C ALA A 42 5.06 -3.97 -6.27
N ALA A 43 4.93 -4.85 -5.25
CA ALA A 43 3.74 -4.95 -4.43
C ALA A 43 3.46 -3.65 -3.66
N ARG A 44 4.48 -3.04 -3.07
CA ARG A 44 4.37 -1.75 -2.36
C ARG A 44 3.96 -0.62 -3.31
N VAL A 45 4.57 -0.54 -4.49
CA VAL A 45 4.22 0.45 -5.52
C VAL A 45 2.78 0.27 -6.00
N LYS A 46 2.33 -0.96 -6.22
CA LYS A 46 0.94 -1.26 -6.60
C LYS A 46 -0.05 -0.82 -5.52
N LYS A 47 0.22 -1.13 -4.25
CA LYS A 47 -0.61 -0.69 -3.11
C LYS A 47 -0.67 0.84 -2.99
N ALA A 48 0.44 1.53 -3.25
CA ALA A 48 0.48 2.99 -3.20
C ALA A 48 -0.30 3.64 -4.35
N LYS A 49 -0.24 3.06 -5.56
CA LYS A 49 -0.98 3.55 -6.73
C LYS A 49 -2.46 3.21 -6.70
N SER A 50 -2.82 2.11 -6.06
CA SER A 50 -4.19 1.69 -5.84
C SER A 50 -4.42 1.59 -4.34
N PRO A 51 -4.57 2.74 -3.64
CA PRO A 51 -5.02 2.71 -2.26
C PRO A 51 -6.31 1.91 -2.24
N ILE A 52 -6.33 0.87 -1.41
CA ILE A 52 -7.57 0.15 -1.13
C ILE A 52 -8.43 1.17 -0.40
N ILE A 53 -9.32 1.83 -1.13
CA ILE A 53 -10.38 2.63 -0.53
C ILE A 53 -11.20 1.60 0.25
N PRO A 54 -11.23 1.66 1.59
CA PRO A 54 -12.13 0.82 2.35
C PRO A 54 -13.53 1.19 1.88
N LYS A 55 -14.15 0.30 1.10
CA LYS A 55 -15.54 0.52 0.71
C LYS A 55 -16.32 0.38 2.00
N GLU A 56 -16.82 1.50 2.51
CA GLU A 56 -17.78 1.47 3.61
C GLU A 56 -18.87 0.48 3.23
N SER A 57 -18.90 -0.61 3.98
CA SER A 57 -19.88 -1.66 3.77
C SER A 57 -21.22 -1.08 4.22
N ASN A 58 -22.06 -0.69 3.25
CA ASN A 58 -23.46 -0.32 3.47
C ASN A 58 -24.31 -1.42 4.16
N ARG A 59 -23.71 -2.54 4.59
CA ARG A 59 -24.38 -3.59 5.35
C ARG A 59 -24.65 -3.21 6.81
N SER A 60 -24.01 -2.17 7.37
CA SER A 60 -24.20 -1.78 8.78
C SER A 60 -25.03 -0.53 9.00
N THR A 61 -25.42 0.20 7.96
CA THR A 61 -26.31 1.36 8.10
C THR A 61 -27.73 0.94 7.78
N LEU A 62 -28.57 0.86 8.82
CA LEU A 62 -30.01 0.76 8.64
C LEU A 62 -30.46 1.98 7.82
N ARG A 63 -31.32 1.77 6.83
CA ARG A 63 -31.92 2.91 6.13
C ARG A 63 -32.70 3.73 7.16
N LEU A 64 -32.72 5.06 7.05
CA LEU A 64 -33.48 5.98 7.92
C LEU A 64 -34.91 5.50 8.27
N TYR A 65 -35.56 4.78 7.36
CA TYR A 65 -36.87 4.19 7.58
C TYR A 65 -36.88 3.03 8.60
N GLN A 66 -35.84 2.19 8.58
CA GLN A 66 -35.65 1.09 9.53
C GLN A 66 -35.29 1.59 10.93
N GLU A 67 -34.52 2.69 11.04
CA GLU A 67 -34.25 3.33 12.33
C GLU A 67 -35.53 3.91 12.96
N LYS A 68 -36.39 4.56 12.16
CA LYS A 68 -37.68 5.07 12.63
C LYS A 68 -38.63 3.98 13.12
N ALA A 69 -38.55 2.78 12.52
CA ALA A 69 -39.39 1.65 12.90
C ALA A 69 -38.98 0.98 14.22
N LEU A 70 -37.75 1.21 14.72
CA LEU A 70 -37.24 0.66 15.98
C LEU A 70 -37.47 1.57 17.19
N ILE A 71 -37.87 2.84 16.96
CA ILE A 71 -38.10 3.85 18.01
C ILE A 71 -39.58 3.86 18.45
N ASN A 72 -40.46 3.10 17.79
CA ASN A 72 -41.89 2.97 18.12
C ASN A 72 -42.21 1.71 18.91
#